data_AF-A0A1I4GFJ3-F1
#
_entry.id   AF-A0A1I4GFJ3-F1
#
_cell.length_a   1.000
_cell.length_b   1.000
_cell.length_c   1.000
_cell.angle_alpha   90.00
_cell.angle_beta   90.00
_cell.angle_gamma   90.00
#
_symmetry.space_group_name_H-M   'P 1'
#
loop_
_entity.id
_entity.type
_entity.pdbx_description
1 polymer ?
#
loop_
_entity_poly.entity_id
_entity_poly.type
_entity_poly.pdbx_seq_one_letter_code
_entity_poly.pdbx_strand_id
1 'polypeptide(L)'
;MSQPLDLLVLGNAIVDLIAHADDAFLADQGVAKGAMQLIDEARAEALFSVMGPATVVSGGSGANTAVGAALLGAKTGFVGKVRDDELGRLFSHDLKATGVSFETAPAAEGPATARCFILVTPDGERTMNTYLGACQKLSFDDVDEAAVRAARVTYLEGYLWDPPAAKDAFRKAVGIAHGAGNAVALTLSDAFCVDRYRDEFLGLIREGSIDILFANIGELQSLYSTDDPDKAIAALRDERGGHGKHLLGLVTRSADGALVVRGGEVRSVEASPVREVVDTTGAGDLFAAGFLAGHARGLDYVASARLGALAAAEVIEHIGARPQRDLLALAREQRLI
;
A
#
# COMPACT_ATOMS: atom_id res chain seq x y z
N MET A 1 9.83 -24.54 -11.20
CA MET A 1 10.43 -23.23 -10.96
C MET A 1 9.31 -22.21 -11.06
N SER A 2 9.12 -21.36 -10.04
CA SER A 2 8.17 -20.25 -10.08
C SER A 2 8.49 -19.30 -11.24
N GLN A 3 7.48 -18.64 -11.81
CA GLN A 3 7.73 -17.64 -12.85
C GLN A 3 8.43 -16.41 -12.25
N PRO A 4 9.39 -15.78 -12.97
CA PRO A 4 10.04 -14.57 -12.48
C PRO A 4 9.04 -13.43 -12.28
N LEU A 5 9.11 -12.77 -11.13
CA LEU A 5 8.30 -11.61 -10.77
C LEU A 5 9.18 -10.36 -10.69
N ASP A 6 8.64 -9.23 -11.12
CA ASP A 6 9.24 -7.93 -10.84
C ASP A 6 8.95 -7.50 -9.40
N LEU A 7 7.74 -7.79 -8.92
CA LEU A 7 7.24 -7.37 -7.63
C LEU A 7 6.40 -8.48 -6.97
N LEU A 8 6.68 -8.80 -5.71
CA LEU A 8 5.80 -9.58 -4.85
C LEU A 8 5.36 -8.71 -3.68
N VAL A 9 4.07 -8.57 -3.48
CA VAL A 9 3.51 -7.74 -2.40
C VAL A 9 2.94 -8.62 -1.30
N LEU A 10 3.30 -8.35 -0.04
CA LEU A 10 2.60 -8.90 1.12
C LEU A 10 1.74 -7.79 1.73
N GLY A 11 0.44 -8.05 1.88
CA GLY A 11 -0.49 -7.03 2.36
C GLY A 11 -1.82 -7.55 2.90
N ASN A 12 -2.58 -6.64 3.49
CA ASN A 12 -3.94 -6.93 3.95
C ASN A 12 -4.90 -7.00 2.75
N ALA A 13 -5.48 -8.18 2.51
CA ALA A 13 -6.49 -8.39 1.48
C ALA A 13 -7.84 -7.85 1.95
N ILE A 14 -8.24 -6.67 1.46
CA ILE A 14 -9.42 -5.93 1.90
C ILE A 14 -10.35 -5.68 0.72
N VAL A 15 -11.66 -5.77 0.95
CA VAL A 15 -12.69 -5.28 0.03
C VAL A 15 -13.30 -3.99 0.59
N ASP A 16 -13.38 -2.96 -0.23
CA ASP A 16 -13.96 -1.67 0.14
C ASP A 16 -15.45 -1.66 -0.20
N LEU A 17 -16.25 -1.19 0.76
CA LEU A 17 -17.67 -0.92 0.63
C LEU A 17 -17.84 0.59 0.75
N ILE A 18 -18.19 1.25 -0.34
CA ILE A 18 -18.23 2.71 -0.43
C ILE A 18 -19.68 3.16 -0.50
N ALA A 19 -20.13 3.96 0.47
CA ALA A 19 -21.45 4.61 0.41
C ALA A 19 -21.36 6.08 0.76
N HIS A 20 -22.30 6.85 0.22
CA HIS A 20 -22.48 8.24 0.60
C HIS A 20 -23.17 8.34 1.97
N ALA A 21 -22.70 9.28 2.79
CA ALA A 21 -23.25 9.61 4.10
C ALA A 21 -23.27 11.13 4.29
N ASP A 22 -24.02 11.63 5.26
CA ASP A 22 -23.91 13.02 5.72
C ASP A 22 -23.24 13.10 7.10
N ASP A 23 -22.90 14.31 7.54
CA ASP A 23 -22.24 14.51 8.83
C ASP A 23 -23.11 14.04 10.01
N ALA A 24 -24.45 14.06 9.84
CA ALA A 24 -25.38 13.58 10.85
C ALA A 24 -25.31 12.05 11.00
N PHE A 25 -25.19 11.32 9.90
CA PHE A 25 -24.96 9.88 9.91
C PHE A 25 -23.63 9.54 10.59
N LEU A 26 -22.56 10.28 10.28
CA LEU A 26 -21.26 10.06 10.94
C LEU A 26 -21.37 10.25 12.46
N ALA A 27 -22.05 11.30 12.90
CA ALA A 27 -22.28 11.59 14.31
C ALA A 27 -23.15 10.53 15.01
N ASP A 28 -24.25 10.09 14.37
CA ASP A 28 -25.14 9.03 14.88
C ASP A 28 -24.39 7.70 15.03
N GLN A 29 -23.51 7.40 14.08
CA GLN A 29 -22.67 6.23 14.12
C GLN A 29 -21.43 6.41 15.01
N GLY A 30 -21.17 7.59 15.57
CA GLY A 30 -20.01 7.84 16.42
C GLY A 30 -18.67 7.62 15.70
N VAL A 31 -18.61 7.91 14.41
CA VAL A 31 -17.38 7.78 13.60
C VAL A 31 -16.80 9.17 13.35
N ALA A 32 -15.50 9.34 13.63
CA ALA A 32 -14.83 10.62 13.46
C ALA A 32 -14.56 10.89 11.98
N LYS A 33 -15.06 12.00 11.45
CA LYS A 33 -14.88 12.39 10.05
C LYS A 33 -13.41 12.42 9.65
N GLY A 34 -13.08 11.83 8.50
CA GLY A 34 -11.72 11.79 7.96
C GLY A 34 -10.79 10.77 8.64
N ALA A 35 -11.25 10.06 9.66
CA ALA A 35 -10.45 9.07 10.37
C ALA A 35 -10.47 7.70 9.66
N MET A 36 -9.44 6.92 9.95
CA MET A 36 -9.46 5.46 9.81
C MET A 36 -9.54 4.84 11.19
N GLN A 37 -10.52 3.98 11.41
CA GLN A 37 -10.63 3.23 12.66
C GLN A 37 -10.78 1.74 12.41
N LEU A 38 -10.11 0.95 13.26
CA LEU A 38 -10.31 -0.49 13.31
C LEU A 38 -11.60 -0.79 14.08
N ILE A 39 -12.40 -1.71 13.53
CA ILE A 39 -13.66 -2.15 14.12
C ILE A 39 -13.71 -3.67 14.23
N ASP A 40 -14.50 -4.18 15.17
CA ASP A 40 -14.78 -5.61 15.28
C ASP A 40 -15.92 -6.04 14.35
N GLU A 41 -16.18 -7.34 14.31
CA GLU A 41 -17.19 -7.93 13.42
C GLU A 41 -18.61 -7.47 13.77
N ALA A 42 -18.93 -7.37 15.06
CA ALA A 42 -20.25 -6.92 15.50
C ALA A 42 -20.52 -5.47 15.04
N ARG A 43 -19.51 -4.60 15.15
CA ARG A 43 -19.58 -3.22 14.67
C ARG A 43 -19.65 -3.15 13.14
N ALA A 44 -18.94 -4.02 12.43
CA ALA A 44 -19.01 -4.10 10.97
C ALA A 44 -20.42 -4.44 10.48
N GLU A 45 -21.04 -5.46 11.06
CA GLU A 45 -22.41 -5.86 10.72
C GLU A 45 -23.44 -4.78 11.11
N ALA A 46 -23.28 -4.16 12.28
CA ALA A 46 -24.15 -3.07 12.72
C ALA A 46 -24.06 -1.88 11.75
N LEU A 47 -22.86 -1.45 11.38
CA LEU A 47 -22.65 -0.33 10.46
C LEU A 47 -23.22 -0.65 9.07
N PHE A 48 -22.93 -1.86 8.54
CA PHE A 48 -23.44 -2.27 7.23
C PHE A 48 -24.97 -2.30 7.17
N SER A 49 -25.63 -2.70 8.26
CA SER A 49 -27.11 -2.79 8.32
C SER A 49 -27.83 -1.45 8.18
N VAL A 50 -27.16 -0.34 8.52
CA VAL A 50 -27.69 1.02 8.45
C VAL A 50 -27.05 1.87 7.35
N MET A 51 -25.96 1.37 6.74
CA MET A 51 -25.29 2.00 5.62
C MET A 51 -26.21 2.05 4.41
N GLY A 52 -26.15 3.15 3.65
CA GLY A 52 -26.85 3.28 2.38
C GLY A 52 -26.34 2.29 1.32
N PRO A 53 -26.93 2.32 0.11
CA PRO A 53 -26.44 1.52 -1.02
C PRO A 53 -24.93 1.71 -1.22
N ALA A 54 -24.20 0.59 -1.26
CA ALA A 54 -22.74 0.60 -1.33
C ALA A 54 -22.23 0.07 -2.67
N THR A 55 -21.19 0.70 -3.17
CA THR A 55 -20.33 0.16 -4.24
C THR A 55 -19.30 -0.76 -3.60
N VAL A 56 -19.21 -1.99 -4.09
CA VAL A 56 -18.26 -3.00 -3.58
C VAL A 56 -17.13 -3.15 -4.58
N VAL A 57 -15.90 -2.84 -4.14
CA VAL A 57 -14.69 -2.92 -4.98
C VAL A 57 -13.54 -3.49 -4.17
N SER A 58 -12.67 -4.26 -4.81
CA SER A 58 -11.47 -4.75 -4.14
C SER A 58 -10.49 -3.61 -3.84
N GLY A 59 -9.99 -3.57 -2.60
CA GLY A 59 -9.06 -2.57 -2.09
C GLY A 59 -7.76 -3.20 -1.58
N GLY A 60 -7.27 -2.69 -0.44
CA GLY A 60 -6.02 -3.11 0.22
C GLY A 60 -4.77 -2.43 -0.36
N SER A 61 -4.00 -1.72 0.47
CA SER A 61 -2.91 -0.83 0.02
C SER A 61 -1.88 -1.49 -0.91
N GLY A 62 -1.36 -2.63 -0.49
CA GLY A 62 -0.41 -3.44 -1.22
C GLY A 62 -1.06 -4.17 -2.40
N ALA A 63 -2.32 -4.56 -2.30
CA ALA A 63 -3.05 -5.12 -3.43
C ALA A 63 -3.26 -4.07 -4.54
N ASN A 64 -3.62 -2.84 -4.17
CA ASN A 64 -3.69 -1.70 -5.11
C ASN A 64 -2.32 -1.43 -5.75
N THR A 65 -1.25 -1.50 -4.95
CA THR A 65 0.13 -1.38 -5.45
C THR A 65 0.47 -2.46 -6.49
N ALA A 66 0.14 -3.73 -6.19
CA ALA A 66 0.39 -4.86 -7.09
C ALA A 66 -0.40 -4.75 -8.40
N VAL A 67 -1.67 -4.33 -8.31
CA VAL A 67 -2.56 -4.11 -9.47
C VAL A 67 -2.05 -2.95 -10.31
N GLY A 68 -1.75 -1.79 -9.71
CA GLY A 68 -1.24 -0.64 -10.45
C GLY A 68 0.06 -0.95 -11.19
N ALA A 69 0.96 -1.71 -10.57
CA ALA A 69 2.22 -2.12 -11.19
C ALA A 69 1.97 -3.13 -12.33
N ALA A 70 1.01 -4.03 -12.18
CA ALA A 70 0.59 -4.96 -13.24
C ALA A 70 -0.04 -4.25 -14.44
N LEU A 71 -0.90 -3.25 -14.21
CA LEU A 71 -1.50 -2.42 -15.27
C LEU A 71 -0.45 -1.56 -15.97
N LEU A 72 0.62 -1.20 -15.26
CA LEU A 72 1.83 -0.64 -15.84
C LEU A 72 2.75 -1.70 -16.45
N GLY A 73 2.36 -2.96 -16.59
CA GLY A 73 3.09 -4.00 -17.33
C GLY A 73 4.22 -4.70 -16.56
N ALA A 74 4.34 -4.49 -15.24
CA ALA A 74 5.23 -5.29 -14.39
C ALA A 74 4.62 -6.68 -14.12
N LYS A 75 5.45 -7.70 -13.92
CA LYS A 75 4.97 -9.01 -13.47
C LYS A 75 4.82 -9.02 -11.96
N THR A 76 3.59 -9.08 -11.46
CA THR A 76 3.34 -8.95 -10.02
C THR A 76 2.70 -10.19 -9.40
N GLY A 77 2.96 -10.35 -8.11
CA GLY A 77 2.25 -11.29 -7.26
C GLY A 77 1.80 -10.63 -5.97
N PHE A 78 0.81 -11.23 -5.34
CA PHE A 78 0.27 -10.80 -4.05
C PHE A 78 0.20 -11.98 -3.09
N VAL A 79 0.51 -11.72 -1.83
CA VAL A 79 0.38 -12.65 -0.71
C VAL A 79 -0.46 -11.95 0.35
N GLY A 80 -1.64 -12.51 0.62
CA GLY A 80 -2.61 -11.95 1.55
C GLY A 80 -3.68 -12.98 1.87
N LYS A 81 -4.34 -12.82 3.01
CA LYS A 81 -5.29 -13.82 3.50
C LYS A 81 -6.74 -13.34 3.34
N VAL A 82 -7.53 -14.11 2.61
CA VAL A 82 -8.99 -13.97 2.48
C VAL A 82 -9.69 -15.20 3.06
N ARG A 83 -11.00 -15.10 3.30
CA ARG A 83 -11.86 -16.23 3.64
C ARG A 83 -12.41 -16.87 2.36
N ASP A 84 -12.74 -18.15 2.38
CA ASP A 84 -13.52 -18.78 1.30
C ASP A 84 -15.01 -18.37 1.36
N ASP A 85 -15.26 -17.06 1.29
CA ASP A 85 -16.58 -16.43 1.23
C ASP A 85 -16.76 -15.67 -0.09
N GLU A 86 -17.91 -15.01 -0.24
CA GLU A 86 -18.24 -14.27 -1.47
C GLU A 86 -17.22 -13.16 -1.76
N LEU A 87 -16.86 -12.38 -0.74
CA LEU A 87 -15.92 -11.27 -0.89
C LEU A 87 -14.49 -11.74 -1.13
N GLY A 88 -14.07 -12.85 -0.52
CA GLY A 88 -12.76 -13.44 -0.77
C GLY A 88 -12.64 -13.98 -2.19
N ARG A 89 -13.72 -14.57 -2.73
CA ARG A 89 -13.79 -14.99 -4.15
C ARG A 89 -13.79 -13.79 -5.10
N LEU A 90 -14.52 -12.71 -4.78
CA LEU A 90 -14.48 -11.44 -5.53
C LEU A 90 -13.06 -10.87 -5.55
N PHE A 91 -12.42 -10.70 -4.39
CA PHE A 91 -11.06 -10.19 -4.27
C PHE A 91 -10.06 -11.02 -5.10
N SER A 92 -10.16 -12.34 -4.98
CA SER A 92 -9.31 -13.27 -5.73
C SER A 92 -9.50 -13.15 -7.24
N HIS A 93 -10.74 -12.98 -7.68
CA HIS A 93 -11.08 -12.79 -9.10
C HIS A 93 -10.48 -11.48 -9.62
N ASP A 94 -10.73 -10.37 -8.94
CA ASP A 94 -10.30 -9.03 -9.37
C ASP A 94 -8.77 -8.92 -9.50
N LEU A 95 -8.02 -9.48 -8.54
CA LEU A 95 -6.54 -9.52 -8.62
C LEU A 95 -6.07 -10.31 -9.84
N LYS A 96 -6.63 -11.51 -10.05
CA LYS A 96 -6.23 -12.38 -11.16
C LYS A 96 -6.63 -11.78 -12.52
N ALA A 97 -7.77 -11.11 -12.60
CA ALA A 97 -8.26 -10.45 -13.80
C ALA A 97 -7.34 -9.29 -14.26
N THR A 98 -6.62 -8.67 -13.32
CA THR A 98 -5.63 -7.62 -13.61
C THR A 98 -4.22 -8.16 -13.87
N GLY A 99 -4.05 -9.49 -13.89
CA GLY A 99 -2.78 -10.15 -14.17
C GLY A 99 -1.87 -10.34 -12.96
N VAL A 100 -2.34 -10.05 -11.75
CA VAL A 100 -1.61 -10.30 -10.50
C VAL A 100 -1.70 -11.78 -10.15
N SER A 101 -0.56 -12.44 -9.92
CA SER A 101 -0.56 -13.81 -9.38
C SER A 101 -1.01 -13.82 -7.92
N PHE A 102 -1.94 -14.72 -7.58
CA PHE A 102 -2.49 -14.82 -6.23
C PHE A 102 -2.80 -16.28 -5.87
N GLU A 103 -1.82 -16.91 -5.22
CA GLU A 103 -1.82 -18.34 -4.90
C GLU A 103 -2.02 -18.63 -3.41
N THR A 104 -2.12 -17.60 -2.57
CA THR A 104 -2.40 -17.78 -1.14
C THR A 104 -3.75 -18.47 -0.97
N ALA A 105 -3.77 -19.61 -0.28
CA ALA A 105 -5.00 -20.36 -0.06
C ALA A 105 -5.98 -19.57 0.83
N PRO A 106 -7.27 -19.51 0.44
CA PRO A 106 -8.30 -18.90 1.27
C PRO A 106 -8.50 -19.71 2.55
N ALA A 107 -8.88 -19.04 3.63
CA ALA A 107 -9.20 -19.69 4.89
C ALA A 107 -10.52 -20.46 4.79
N ALA A 108 -10.49 -21.77 5.08
CA ALA A 108 -11.67 -22.64 5.09
C ALA A 108 -12.55 -22.44 6.34
N GLU A 109 -12.00 -21.85 7.41
CA GLU A 109 -12.73 -21.49 8.63
C GLU A 109 -12.26 -20.14 9.21
N GLY A 110 -12.95 -19.65 10.25
CA GLY A 110 -12.59 -18.43 10.96
C GLY A 110 -13.27 -17.14 10.44
N PRO A 111 -12.68 -15.97 10.74
CA PRO A 111 -13.26 -14.66 10.44
C PRO A 111 -13.57 -14.43 8.96
N ALA A 112 -14.57 -13.61 8.64
CA ALA A 112 -14.90 -13.25 7.25
C ALA A 112 -13.76 -12.48 6.55
N THR A 113 -13.79 -12.40 5.23
CA THR A 113 -12.87 -11.56 4.45
C THR A 113 -12.89 -10.11 4.96
N ALA A 114 -11.72 -9.47 5.00
CA ALA A 114 -11.59 -8.12 5.52
C ALA A 114 -12.39 -7.12 4.69
N ARG A 115 -12.99 -6.14 5.37
CA ARG A 115 -13.85 -5.13 4.77
C ARG A 115 -13.52 -3.74 5.30
N CYS A 116 -13.43 -2.76 4.41
CA CYS A 116 -13.40 -1.34 4.78
C CYS A 116 -14.72 -0.69 4.42
N PHE A 117 -15.45 -0.19 5.41
CA PHE A 117 -16.68 0.58 5.19
C PHE A 117 -16.32 2.06 5.10
N ILE A 118 -16.36 2.58 3.87
CA ILE A 118 -15.96 3.93 3.51
C ILE A 118 -17.22 4.78 3.38
N LEU A 119 -17.32 5.78 4.26
CA LEU A 119 -18.42 6.73 4.29
C LEU A 119 -17.95 8.06 3.69
N VAL A 120 -18.52 8.43 2.54
CA VAL A 120 -18.12 9.61 1.77
C VAL A 120 -19.13 10.74 1.98
N THR A 121 -18.69 11.85 2.57
CA THR A 121 -19.52 13.04 2.81
C THR A 121 -19.59 13.96 1.59
N PRO A 122 -20.56 14.91 1.51
CA PRO A 122 -20.75 15.76 0.33
C PRO A 122 -19.54 16.65 -0.02
N ASP A 123 -18.62 16.87 0.92
CA ASP A 123 -17.36 17.59 0.71
C ASP A 123 -16.23 16.70 0.18
N GLY A 124 -16.50 15.42 -0.11
CA GLY A 124 -15.54 14.45 -0.63
C GLY A 124 -14.63 13.82 0.43
N GLU A 125 -14.78 14.20 1.69
CA GLU A 125 -14.03 13.59 2.80
C GLU A 125 -14.51 12.16 3.06
N ARG A 126 -13.58 11.28 3.44
CA ARG A 126 -13.85 9.85 3.62
C ARG A 126 -13.56 9.40 5.03
N THR A 127 -14.48 8.65 5.60
CA THR A 127 -14.33 8.06 6.94
C THR A 127 -14.29 6.55 6.82
N MET A 128 -13.16 5.96 7.17
CA MET A 128 -12.86 4.54 6.95
C MET A 128 -13.04 3.73 8.24
N ASN A 129 -13.79 2.64 8.14
CA ASN A 129 -14.06 1.74 9.25
C ASN A 129 -13.65 0.33 8.82
N THR A 130 -12.51 -0.15 9.30
CA THR A 130 -11.88 -1.37 8.78
C THR A 130 -12.04 -2.53 9.74
N TYR A 131 -12.76 -3.56 9.29
CA TYR A 131 -12.76 -4.87 9.91
C TYR A 131 -11.70 -5.74 9.23
N LEU A 132 -10.64 -6.08 9.96
CA LEU A 132 -9.49 -6.81 9.40
C LEU A 132 -9.75 -8.31 9.18
N GLY A 133 -10.74 -8.91 9.84
CA GLY A 133 -11.20 -10.28 9.56
C GLY A 133 -10.08 -11.29 9.25
N ALA A 134 -10.21 -11.97 8.11
CA ALA A 134 -9.30 -13.02 7.68
C ALA A 134 -7.86 -12.52 7.42
N CYS A 135 -7.63 -11.25 7.10
CA CYS A 135 -6.28 -10.78 6.77
C CYS A 135 -5.33 -10.84 7.98
N GLN A 136 -5.86 -10.78 9.21
CA GLN A 136 -5.10 -10.99 10.44
C GLN A 136 -4.58 -12.43 10.63
N LYS A 137 -5.05 -13.37 9.81
CA LYS A 137 -4.62 -14.77 9.82
C LYS A 137 -3.50 -15.05 8.81
N LEU A 138 -2.96 -14.02 8.16
CA LEU A 138 -1.73 -14.16 7.40
C LEU A 138 -0.60 -14.64 8.32
N SER A 139 0.11 -15.67 7.89
CA SER A 139 1.07 -16.40 8.72
C SER A 139 2.34 -16.74 7.96
N PHE A 140 3.32 -17.26 8.69
CA PHE A 140 4.58 -17.78 8.14
C PHE A 140 4.37 -18.78 6.99
N ASP A 141 3.33 -19.62 7.07
CA ASP A 141 3.06 -20.69 6.09
C ASP A 141 2.48 -20.16 4.78
N ASP A 142 1.94 -18.94 4.77
CA ASP A 142 1.37 -18.31 3.58
C ASP A 142 2.43 -17.71 2.65
N VAL A 143 3.65 -17.56 3.15
CA VAL A 143 4.77 -17.02 2.39
C VAL A 143 5.48 -18.17 1.68
N ASP A 144 5.14 -18.36 0.41
CA ASP A 144 5.82 -19.30 -0.48
C ASP A 144 7.26 -18.81 -0.77
N GLU A 145 8.25 -19.59 -0.34
CA GLU A 145 9.65 -19.29 -0.57
C GLU A 145 10.00 -19.17 -2.05
N ALA A 146 9.41 -20.02 -2.91
CA ALA A 146 9.70 -19.99 -4.33
C ALA A 146 9.20 -18.69 -4.98
N ALA A 147 8.05 -18.17 -4.55
CA ALA A 147 7.54 -16.88 -5.02
C ALA A 147 8.42 -15.71 -4.58
N VAL A 148 8.82 -15.67 -3.31
CA VAL A 148 9.69 -14.59 -2.77
C VAL A 148 11.05 -14.58 -3.47
N ARG A 149 11.67 -15.76 -3.68
CA ARG A 149 12.96 -15.85 -4.40
C ARG A 149 12.87 -15.39 -5.85
N ALA A 150 11.72 -15.57 -6.50
CA ALA A 150 11.52 -15.20 -7.90
C ALA A 150 11.24 -13.71 -8.11
N ALA A 151 10.95 -12.96 -7.03
CA ALA A 151 10.60 -11.55 -7.09
C ALA A 151 11.81 -10.63 -6.90
N ARG A 152 12.06 -9.73 -7.85
CA ARG A 152 13.16 -8.75 -7.75
C ARG A 152 13.00 -7.79 -6.56
N VAL A 153 11.77 -7.40 -6.26
CA VAL A 153 11.41 -6.62 -5.07
C VAL A 153 10.28 -7.33 -4.32
N THR A 154 10.46 -7.51 -3.01
CA THR A 154 9.36 -7.87 -2.11
C THR A 154 8.89 -6.60 -1.40
N TYR A 155 7.65 -6.18 -1.62
CA TYR A 155 7.05 -4.99 -1.03
C TYR A 155 6.11 -5.36 0.11
N LEU A 156 6.23 -4.66 1.23
CA LEU A 156 5.57 -4.99 2.48
C LEU A 156 4.76 -3.77 2.97
N GLU A 157 3.55 -4.01 3.43
CA GLU A 157 2.75 -2.99 4.12
C GLU A 157 3.14 -2.88 5.61
N GLY A 158 3.28 -1.65 6.12
CA GLY A 158 3.39 -1.39 7.55
C GLY A 158 2.18 -1.91 8.35
N TYR A 159 0.98 -1.93 7.77
CA TYR A 159 -0.22 -2.48 8.39
C TYR A 159 -0.13 -3.97 8.74
N LEU A 160 0.77 -4.75 8.11
CA LEU A 160 1.01 -6.14 8.50
C LEU A 160 1.75 -6.26 9.84
N TRP A 161 2.20 -5.15 10.42
CA TRP A 161 2.89 -5.15 11.70
C TRP A 161 1.93 -5.22 12.90
N ASP A 162 0.61 -5.09 12.71
CA ASP A 162 -0.36 -5.22 13.81
C ASP A 162 -0.41 -6.67 14.37
N PRO A 163 -0.61 -7.73 13.55
CA PRO A 163 -0.71 -9.11 14.06
C PRO A 163 0.66 -9.79 14.27
N PRO A 164 0.93 -10.46 15.42
CA PRO A 164 2.21 -11.13 15.66
C PRO A 164 2.63 -12.15 14.58
N ALA A 165 1.69 -12.97 14.09
CA ALA A 165 1.97 -13.96 13.05
C ALA A 165 2.35 -13.34 11.70
N ALA A 166 1.83 -12.14 11.40
CA ALA A 166 2.18 -11.41 10.19
C ALA A 166 3.60 -10.80 10.30
N LYS A 167 4.07 -10.43 11.51
CA LYS A 167 5.48 -10.06 11.72
C LYS A 167 6.43 -11.22 11.41
N ASP A 168 6.07 -12.45 11.73
CA ASP A 168 6.89 -13.63 11.41
C ASP A 168 6.90 -13.91 9.90
N ALA A 169 5.75 -13.78 9.23
CA ALA A 169 5.64 -13.84 7.77
C ALA A 169 6.52 -12.78 7.09
N PHE A 170 6.48 -11.55 7.60
CA PHE A 170 7.30 -10.43 7.12
C PHE A 170 8.79 -10.75 7.25
N ARG A 171 9.26 -11.15 8.44
CA ARG A 171 10.68 -11.49 8.67
C ARG A 171 11.14 -12.66 7.80
N LYS A 172 10.29 -13.66 7.58
CA LYS A 172 10.56 -14.76 6.65
C LYS A 172 10.77 -14.25 5.23
N ALA A 173 9.87 -13.38 4.75
CA ALA A 173 9.96 -12.82 3.40
C ALA A 173 11.24 -11.99 3.21
N VAL A 174 11.61 -11.16 4.20
CA VAL A 174 12.87 -10.40 4.21
C VAL A 174 14.08 -11.33 4.07
N GLY A 175 14.16 -12.35 4.94
CA GLY A 175 15.29 -13.29 4.93
C GLY A 175 15.43 -14.05 3.61
N ILE A 176 14.30 -14.46 3.01
CA ILE A 176 14.30 -15.14 1.71
C ILE A 176 14.70 -14.21 0.58
N ALA A 177 14.16 -12.98 0.54
CA ALA A 177 14.45 -12.00 -0.51
C ALA A 177 15.94 -11.63 -0.51
N HIS A 178 16.49 -11.25 0.66
CA HIS A 178 17.92 -10.94 0.77
C HIS A 178 18.80 -12.15 0.53
N GLY A 179 18.41 -13.34 0.98
CA GLY A 179 19.11 -14.59 0.69
C GLY A 179 19.15 -14.97 -0.80
N ALA A 180 18.25 -14.40 -1.62
CA ALA A 180 18.27 -14.50 -3.07
C ALA A 180 18.98 -13.31 -3.77
N GLY A 181 19.43 -12.31 -3.00
CA GLY A 181 20.02 -11.08 -3.54
C GLY A 181 18.99 -10.07 -4.07
N ASN A 182 17.71 -10.24 -3.74
CA ASN A 182 16.61 -9.35 -4.12
C ASN A 182 16.41 -8.25 -3.07
N ALA A 183 15.70 -7.19 -3.43
CA ALA A 183 15.46 -6.05 -2.56
C ALA A 183 14.14 -6.18 -1.78
N VAL A 184 14.07 -5.52 -0.61
CA VAL A 184 12.86 -5.37 0.18
C VAL A 184 12.42 -3.91 0.19
N ALA A 185 11.13 -3.68 -0.09
CA ALA A 185 10.48 -2.39 0.03
C ALA A 185 9.45 -2.40 1.17
N LEU A 186 9.30 -1.28 1.87
CA LEU A 186 8.30 -1.06 2.91
C LEU A 186 7.54 0.23 2.61
N THR A 187 6.22 0.22 2.72
CA THR A 187 5.43 1.44 2.94
C THR A 187 5.15 1.60 4.43
N LEU A 188 5.28 2.82 4.94
CA LEU A 188 4.91 3.14 6.32
C LEU A 188 3.40 3.07 6.58
N SER A 189 2.60 3.01 5.51
CA SER A 189 1.15 2.83 5.51
C SER A 189 0.34 3.99 6.09
N ASP A 190 0.58 4.37 7.35
CA ASP A 190 -0.19 5.40 8.04
C ASP A 190 0.56 5.94 9.26
N ALA A 191 0.39 7.23 9.56
CA ALA A 191 1.10 7.91 10.64
C ALA A 191 0.79 7.33 12.04
N PHE A 192 -0.42 6.82 12.28
CA PHE A 192 -0.78 6.15 13.54
C PHE A 192 -0.18 4.76 13.62
N CYS A 193 -0.11 4.02 12.50
CA CYS A 193 0.63 2.76 12.42
C CYS A 193 2.11 2.99 12.76
N VAL A 194 2.71 4.03 12.18
CA VAL A 194 4.09 4.44 12.48
C VAL A 194 4.28 4.79 13.94
N ASP A 195 3.38 5.57 14.55
CA ASP A 195 3.53 5.96 15.95
C ASP A 195 3.50 4.74 16.89
N ARG A 196 2.63 3.75 16.62
CA ARG A 196 2.55 2.50 17.41
C ARG A 196 3.83 1.66 17.32
N TYR A 197 4.46 1.61 16.15
CA TYR A 197 5.56 0.67 15.85
C TYR A 197 6.88 1.35 15.49
N ARG A 198 7.04 2.63 15.84
CA ARG A 198 8.16 3.49 15.46
C ARG A 198 9.51 2.81 15.66
N ASP A 199 9.76 2.33 16.88
CA ASP A 199 11.05 1.73 17.25
C ASP A 199 11.30 0.43 16.48
N GLU A 200 10.25 -0.35 16.19
CA GLU A 200 10.36 -1.57 15.40
C GLU A 200 10.64 -1.27 13.92
N PHE A 201 9.98 -0.27 13.33
CA PHE A 201 10.27 0.17 11.95
C PHE A 201 11.68 0.75 11.81
N LEU A 202 12.12 1.59 12.75
CA LEU A 202 13.49 2.06 12.79
C LEU A 202 14.48 0.91 12.98
N GLY A 203 14.13 -0.09 13.79
CA GLY A 203 14.90 -1.34 13.96
C GLY A 203 15.09 -2.06 12.62
N LEU A 204 13.99 -2.34 11.91
CA LEU A 204 14.04 -3.00 10.58
C LEU A 204 14.92 -2.23 9.59
N ILE A 205 14.76 -0.90 9.54
CA ILE A 205 15.56 -0.04 8.68
C ILE A 205 17.05 -0.14 9.03
N ARG A 206 17.40 0.04 10.31
CA ARG A 206 18.78 0.10 10.80
C ARG A 206 19.48 -1.25 10.83
N GLU A 207 18.73 -2.35 10.95
CA GLU A 207 19.23 -3.70 10.76
C GLU A 207 19.53 -4.00 9.28
N GLY A 208 18.97 -3.20 8.36
CA GLY A 208 19.10 -3.38 6.92
C GLY A 208 18.11 -4.38 6.36
N SER A 209 16.98 -4.62 7.04
CA SER A 209 15.86 -5.43 6.54
C SER A 209 15.13 -4.75 5.38
N ILE A 210 15.22 -3.42 5.28
CA ILE A 210 14.53 -2.60 4.27
C ILE A 210 15.55 -1.90 3.37
N ASP A 211 15.39 -2.02 2.05
CA ASP A 211 16.23 -1.35 1.05
C ASP A 211 15.55 -0.10 0.48
N ILE A 212 14.22 -0.12 0.39
CA ILE A 212 13.39 0.94 -0.19
C ILE A 212 12.27 1.30 0.78
N LEU A 213 12.15 2.57 1.16
CA LEU A 213 11.11 3.08 2.04
C LEU A 213 10.17 4.02 1.28
N PHE A 214 8.88 3.73 1.29
CA PHE A 214 7.82 4.63 0.85
C PHE A 214 7.15 5.24 2.08
N ALA A 215 6.98 6.56 2.05
CA ALA A 215 6.27 7.28 3.10
C ALA A 215 5.65 8.55 2.50
N ASN A 216 4.54 9.02 3.06
CA ASN A 216 4.21 10.44 2.95
C ASN A 216 4.97 11.25 4.02
N ILE A 217 4.97 12.58 3.87
CA ILE A 217 5.71 13.44 4.80
C ILE A 217 5.21 13.34 6.25
N GLY A 218 3.91 13.14 6.47
CA GLY A 218 3.33 12.99 7.82
C GLY A 218 3.76 11.69 8.50
N GLU A 219 3.80 10.59 7.76
CA GLU A 219 4.36 9.31 8.22
C GLU A 219 5.84 9.43 8.55
N LEU A 220 6.61 10.16 7.74
CA LEU A 220 8.04 10.37 7.98
C LEU A 220 8.30 11.23 9.23
N GLN A 221 7.50 12.28 9.41
CA GLN A 221 7.47 13.10 10.62
C GLN A 221 7.14 12.26 11.86
N SER A 222 6.14 11.35 11.74
CA SER A 222 5.81 10.39 12.80
C SER A 222 6.98 9.45 13.10
N LEU A 223 7.65 8.90 12.08
CA LEU A 223 8.77 7.96 12.25
C LEU A 223 9.95 8.60 13.01
N TYR A 224 10.26 9.85 12.70
CA TYR A 224 11.38 10.58 13.30
C TYR A 224 10.99 11.47 14.49
N SER A 225 9.73 11.38 14.94
CA SER A 225 9.19 12.16 16.07
C SER A 225 9.48 13.67 15.95
N THR A 226 9.20 14.25 14.79
CA THR A 226 9.40 15.68 14.55
C THR A 226 8.24 16.28 13.76
N ASP A 227 7.86 17.50 14.10
CA ASP A 227 6.89 18.33 13.38
C ASP A 227 7.52 19.09 12.19
N ASP A 228 8.85 19.05 12.06
CA ASP A 228 9.60 19.75 11.02
C ASP A 228 9.87 18.80 9.84
N PRO A 229 9.25 19.03 8.66
CA PRO A 229 9.43 18.15 7.52
C PRO A 229 10.88 18.09 7.04
N ASP A 230 11.65 19.18 7.14
CA ASP A 230 13.03 19.22 6.68
C ASP A 230 13.94 18.38 7.60
N LYS A 231 13.66 18.35 8.90
CA LYS A 231 14.36 17.45 9.84
C LYS A 231 14.04 15.99 9.57
N ALA A 232 12.78 15.65 9.28
CA ALA A 232 12.37 14.29 8.94
C ALA A 232 13.07 13.81 7.65
N ILE A 233 13.14 14.66 6.63
CA ILE A 233 13.85 14.37 5.37
C ILE A 233 15.36 14.25 5.60
N ALA A 234 15.95 15.13 6.43
CA ALA A 234 17.37 15.06 6.76
C ALA A 234 17.74 13.77 7.51
N ALA A 235 16.89 13.32 8.43
CA ALA A 235 17.08 12.05 9.13
C ALA A 235 17.06 10.86 8.16
N LEU A 236 16.06 10.82 7.25
CA LEU A 236 15.97 9.80 6.21
C LEU A 236 17.19 9.80 5.27
N ARG A 237 17.65 10.99 4.88
CA ARG A 237 18.82 11.18 3.99
C ARG A 237 20.09 10.56 4.56
N ASP A 238 20.25 10.66 5.88
CA ASP A 238 21.44 10.21 6.59
C ASP A 238 21.30 8.77 7.11
N GLU A 239 20.11 8.18 7.04
CA GLU A 239 19.80 6.83 7.50
C GLU A 239 20.57 5.76 6.70
N ARG A 240 21.06 4.76 7.43
CA ARG A 240 21.83 3.63 6.90
C ARG A 240 21.31 2.34 7.51
N GLY A 241 21.20 1.29 6.70
CA GLY A 241 20.96 -0.06 7.20
C GLY A 241 22.21 -0.71 7.77
N GLY A 242 22.06 -1.93 8.33
CA GLY A 242 23.08 -2.62 9.11
C GLY A 242 24.39 -2.92 8.36
N HIS A 243 24.36 -2.81 7.03
CA HIS A 243 25.49 -3.00 6.13
C HIS A 243 26.11 -1.68 5.65
N GLY A 244 25.77 -0.54 6.28
CA GLY A 244 26.26 0.80 5.91
C GLY A 244 25.67 1.37 4.61
N LYS A 245 24.82 0.60 3.92
CA LYS A 245 24.10 1.04 2.71
C LYS A 245 23.08 2.11 3.06
N HIS A 246 23.03 3.14 2.24
CA HIS A 246 21.99 4.16 2.34
C HIS A 246 20.65 3.60 1.92
N LEU A 247 19.64 3.83 2.77
CA LEU A 247 18.24 3.58 2.46
C LEU A 247 17.82 4.44 1.27
N LEU A 248 17.04 3.86 0.36
CA LEU A 248 16.36 4.63 -0.69
C LEU A 248 14.98 5.04 -0.15
N GLY A 249 14.77 6.34 0.06
CA GLY A 249 13.51 6.89 0.52
C GLY A 249 12.72 7.56 -0.60
N LEU A 250 11.43 7.28 -0.68
CA LEU A 250 10.47 7.89 -1.57
C LEU A 250 9.40 8.59 -0.73
N VAL A 251 9.49 9.92 -0.67
CA VAL A 251 8.65 10.73 0.24
C VAL A 251 7.62 11.51 -0.56
N THR A 252 6.35 11.11 -0.50
CA THR A 252 5.26 11.84 -1.14
C THR A 252 4.80 13.03 -0.30
N ARG A 253 4.48 14.14 -0.96
CA ARG A 253 4.08 15.42 -0.35
C ARG A 253 2.82 15.99 -1.01
N SER A 254 1.91 15.11 -1.42
CA SER A 254 0.66 15.48 -2.08
C SER A 254 0.90 16.39 -3.30
N ALA A 255 0.30 17.58 -3.34
CA ALA A 255 0.45 18.53 -4.47
C ALA A 255 1.89 19.04 -4.66
N ASP A 256 2.75 18.96 -3.64
CA ASP A 256 4.16 19.33 -3.74
C ASP A 256 5.02 18.21 -4.37
N GLY A 257 4.38 17.16 -4.90
CA GLY A 257 5.01 16.04 -5.58
C GLY A 257 5.68 15.07 -4.61
N ALA A 258 6.89 14.64 -4.93
CA ALA A 258 7.63 13.67 -4.13
C ALA A 258 9.13 13.99 -4.09
N LEU A 259 9.83 13.38 -3.12
CA LEU A 259 11.28 13.43 -3.00
C LEU A 259 11.86 12.03 -3.14
N VAL A 260 12.92 11.91 -3.92
CA VAL A 260 13.81 10.75 -3.94
C VAL A 260 15.02 11.07 -3.06
N VAL A 261 15.17 10.34 -1.97
CA VAL A 261 16.17 10.57 -0.92
C VAL A 261 17.12 9.38 -0.86
N ARG A 262 18.42 9.61 -1.07
CA ARG A 262 19.44 8.55 -0.92
C ARG A 262 20.83 9.14 -0.75
N GLY A 263 21.55 8.73 0.28
CA GLY A 263 23.01 8.92 0.34
C GLY A 263 23.49 10.36 0.31
N GLY A 264 22.84 11.24 1.06
CA GLY A 264 23.15 12.67 1.05
C GLY A 264 22.47 13.44 -0.09
N GLU A 265 21.89 12.77 -1.09
CA GLU A 265 21.13 13.41 -2.17
C GLU A 265 19.63 13.44 -1.87
N VAL A 266 19.01 14.57 -2.19
CA VAL A 266 17.55 14.75 -2.21
C VAL A 266 17.19 15.33 -3.57
N ARG A 267 16.36 14.61 -4.33
CA ARG A 267 15.90 15.06 -5.66
C ARG A 267 14.38 15.21 -5.66
N SER A 268 13.90 16.37 -6.08
CA SER A 268 12.47 16.66 -6.19
C SER A 268 11.89 16.08 -7.48
N VAL A 269 10.65 15.61 -7.39
CA VAL A 269 9.79 15.18 -8.49
C VAL A 269 8.47 15.91 -8.36
N GLU A 270 8.07 16.65 -9.40
CA GLU A 270 6.80 17.37 -9.37
C GLU A 270 5.61 16.39 -9.42
N ALA A 271 4.49 16.79 -8.82
CA ALA A 271 3.23 16.09 -8.99
C ALA A 271 2.79 16.14 -10.45
N SER A 272 2.19 15.06 -10.95
CA SER A 272 1.56 15.09 -12.27
C SER A 272 0.30 15.96 -12.21
N PRO A 273 0.01 16.75 -13.27
CA PRO A 273 -1.18 17.59 -13.30
C PRO A 273 -2.46 16.77 -13.19
N VAL A 274 -3.41 17.27 -12.39
CA VAL A 274 -4.77 16.73 -12.24
C VAL A 274 -5.79 17.80 -12.61
N ARG A 275 -6.90 17.41 -13.21
CA ARG A 275 -8.03 18.31 -13.52
C ARG A 275 -8.81 18.66 -12.26
N GLU A 276 -9.11 17.65 -11.46
CA GLU A 276 -9.92 17.74 -10.26
C GLU A 276 -9.55 16.59 -9.31
N VAL A 277 -9.36 16.88 -8.03
CA VAL A 277 -9.15 15.85 -7.01
C VAL A 277 -10.52 15.40 -6.52
N VAL A 278 -10.88 14.15 -6.80
CA VAL A 278 -12.18 13.56 -6.47
C VAL A 278 -12.09 12.70 -5.21
N ASP A 279 -11.07 11.85 -5.11
CA ASP A 279 -10.88 10.91 -4.01
C ASP A 279 -9.38 10.60 -3.86
N THR A 280 -8.75 10.91 -2.73
CA THR A 280 -7.29 10.66 -2.57
C THR A 280 -6.96 9.22 -2.16
N THR A 281 -7.94 8.31 -2.16
CA THR A 281 -7.74 6.88 -1.87
C THR A 281 -6.81 6.25 -2.92
N GLY A 282 -5.82 5.47 -2.47
CA GLY A 282 -4.86 4.79 -3.34
C GLY A 282 -3.73 5.66 -3.89
N ALA A 283 -3.68 6.97 -3.59
CA ALA A 283 -2.64 7.86 -4.13
C ALA A 283 -1.21 7.38 -3.82
N GLY A 284 -0.94 7.02 -2.55
CA GLY A 284 0.35 6.47 -2.14
C GLY A 284 0.63 5.09 -2.72
N ASP A 285 -0.40 4.24 -2.80
CA ASP A 285 -0.32 2.89 -3.38
C ASP A 285 0.09 2.97 -4.86
N LEU A 286 -0.57 3.84 -5.63
CA LEU A 286 -0.29 4.00 -7.06
C LEU A 286 1.01 4.76 -7.32
N PHE A 287 1.42 5.65 -6.41
CA PHE A 287 2.78 6.19 -6.43
C PHE A 287 3.83 5.06 -6.31
N ALA A 288 3.68 4.19 -5.32
CA ALA A 288 4.57 3.04 -5.14
C ALA A 288 4.52 2.09 -6.35
N ALA A 289 3.32 1.83 -6.88
CA ALA A 289 3.11 1.00 -8.05
C ALA A 289 3.88 1.51 -9.28
N GLY A 290 3.72 2.81 -9.59
CA GLY A 290 4.39 3.44 -10.72
C GLY A 290 5.90 3.50 -10.54
N PHE A 291 6.37 3.80 -9.33
CA PHE A 291 7.80 3.73 -9.02
C PHE A 291 8.37 2.32 -9.24
N LEU A 292 7.73 1.29 -8.68
CA LEU A 292 8.22 -0.09 -8.74
C LEU A 292 8.16 -0.64 -10.17
N ALA A 293 7.13 -0.30 -10.94
CA ALA A 293 7.04 -0.65 -12.35
C ALA A 293 8.13 0.06 -13.20
N GLY A 294 8.43 1.32 -12.92
CA GLY A 294 9.53 2.05 -13.55
C GLY A 294 10.89 1.45 -13.20
N HIS A 295 11.08 1.11 -11.93
CA HIS A 295 12.32 0.49 -11.45
C HIS A 295 12.53 -0.90 -12.06
N ALA A 296 11.47 -1.69 -12.20
CA ALA A 296 11.49 -2.98 -12.88
C ALA A 296 11.95 -2.86 -14.35
N ARG A 297 11.58 -1.77 -15.03
CA ARG A 297 12.02 -1.46 -16.41
C ARG A 297 13.47 -0.97 -16.52
N GLY A 298 14.14 -0.72 -15.39
CA GLY A 298 15.48 -0.16 -15.37
C GLY A 298 15.53 1.36 -15.55
N LEU A 299 14.42 2.07 -15.32
CA LEU A 299 14.45 3.52 -15.21
C LEU A 299 15.26 3.96 -13.98
N ASP A 300 15.83 5.17 -14.03
CA ASP A 300 16.42 5.77 -12.84
C ASP A 300 15.34 6.11 -11.79
N TYR A 301 15.76 6.43 -10.57
CA TYR A 301 14.83 6.66 -9.47
C TYR A 301 13.91 7.87 -9.69
N VAL A 302 14.40 8.93 -10.35
CA VAL A 302 13.61 10.13 -10.61
C VAL A 302 12.57 9.85 -11.70
N ALA A 303 12.95 9.16 -12.77
CA ALA A 303 12.05 8.72 -13.83
C ALA A 303 11.01 7.72 -13.31
N SER A 304 11.41 6.79 -12.43
CA SER A 304 10.51 5.88 -11.75
C SER A 304 9.51 6.64 -10.87
N ALA A 305 9.96 7.62 -10.08
CA ALA A 305 9.09 8.45 -9.26
C ALA A 305 8.14 9.32 -10.09
N ARG A 306 8.52 9.77 -11.30
CA ARG A 306 7.60 10.45 -12.22
C ARG A 306 6.49 9.51 -12.72
N LEU A 307 6.80 8.25 -12.96
CA LEU A 307 5.78 7.25 -13.29
C LEU A 307 4.85 6.98 -12.09
N GLY A 308 5.38 6.98 -10.88
CA GLY A 308 4.60 6.99 -9.63
C GLY A 308 3.66 8.20 -9.54
N ALA A 309 4.18 9.40 -9.78
CA ALA A 309 3.39 10.63 -9.75
C ALA A 309 2.25 10.61 -10.78
N LEU A 310 2.48 10.06 -11.98
CA LEU A 310 1.44 9.88 -12.99
C LEU A 310 0.33 8.94 -12.52
N ALA A 311 0.68 7.78 -11.98
CA ALA A 311 -0.29 6.80 -11.51
C ALA A 311 -1.08 7.33 -10.30
N ALA A 312 -0.42 8.05 -9.39
CA ALA A 312 -1.07 8.73 -8.28
C ALA A 312 -2.01 9.85 -8.76
N ALA A 313 -1.63 10.61 -9.78
CA ALA A 313 -2.51 11.63 -10.35
C ALA A 313 -3.75 11.03 -11.01
N GLU A 314 -3.62 9.90 -11.70
CA GLU A 314 -4.76 9.24 -12.35
C GLU A 314 -5.78 8.72 -11.34
N VAL A 315 -5.32 8.01 -10.29
CA VAL A 315 -6.24 7.39 -9.33
C VAL A 315 -7.05 8.41 -8.52
N ILE A 316 -6.51 9.61 -8.30
CA ILE A 316 -7.20 10.63 -7.50
C ILE A 316 -8.26 11.44 -8.27
N GLU A 317 -8.38 11.26 -9.59
CA GLU A 317 -9.37 11.93 -10.43
C GLU A 317 -10.74 11.20 -10.44
N HIS A 318 -10.89 10.10 -9.70
CA HIS A 318 -12.12 9.32 -9.63
C HIS A 318 -12.26 8.59 -8.30
N ILE A 319 -13.47 8.11 -7.99
CA ILE A 319 -13.73 7.32 -6.79
C ILE A 319 -13.07 5.93 -6.90
N GLY A 320 -12.41 5.49 -5.82
CA GLY A 320 -11.87 4.14 -5.67
C GLY A 320 -10.35 4.05 -5.88
N ALA A 321 -9.75 3.01 -5.32
CA ALA A 321 -8.30 2.91 -5.13
C ALA A 321 -7.51 2.26 -6.28
N ARG A 322 -8.16 2.03 -7.44
CA ARG A 322 -7.56 1.36 -8.60
C ARG A 322 -7.82 2.15 -9.88
N PRO A 323 -6.85 2.19 -10.81
CA PRO A 323 -6.96 2.95 -12.05
C PRO A 323 -8.21 2.63 -12.87
N GLN A 324 -8.83 3.66 -13.43
CA GLN A 324 -9.96 3.52 -14.37
C GLN A 324 -9.55 3.81 -15.82
N ARG A 325 -8.33 4.31 -16.03
CA ARG A 325 -7.73 4.58 -17.34
C ARG A 325 -6.54 3.66 -17.62
N ASP A 326 -6.19 3.53 -18.89
CA ASP A 326 -5.01 2.79 -19.30
C ASP A 326 -3.72 3.54 -18.89
N LEU A 327 -3.16 3.14 -17.74
CA LEU A 327 -1.92 3.72 -17.21
C LEU A 327 -0.75 3.61 -18.19
N LEU A 328 -0.70 2.54 -18.99
CA LEU A 328 0.39 2.33 -19.95
C LEU A 328 0.28 3.30 -21.13
N ALA A 329 -0.93 3.54 -21.62
CA ALA A 329 -1.19 4.57 -22.63
C ALA A 329 -0.82 5.96 -22.09
N LEU A 330 -1.25 6.30 -20.87
CA LEU A 330 -0.92 7.57 -20.23
C LEU A 330 0.59 7.78 -20.07
N ALA A 331 1.31 6.75 -19.64
CA ALA A 331 2.77 6.82 -19.46
C ALA A 331 3.50 7.06 -20.80
N ARG A 332 3.02 6.46 -21.90
CA ARG A 332 3.56 6.68 -23.25
C ARG A 332 3.24 8.08 -23.77
N GLU A 333 2.01 8.57 -23.57
CA GLU A 333 1.59 9.92 -23.96
C GLU A 333 2.47 10.99 -23.30
N GLN A 334 2.83 10.78 -22.03
CA GLN A 334 3.72 11.67 -21.28
C GLN A 334 5.21 11.38 -21.46
N ARG A 335 5.58 10.40 -22.30
CA ARG A 335 6.97 10.00 -22.59
C ARG A 335 7.76 9.59 -21.34
N LEU A 336 7.09 8.92 -20.41
CA LEU A 336 7.71 8.36 -19.20
C LEU A 336 8.26 6.94 -19.40
N ILE A 337 7.81 6.25 -20.45
CA ILE A 337 8.26 4.92 -20.90
C ILE A 337 8.29 4.82 -22.42
#